data_AF-A0AB38UZC8-F1
#
_entry.id   AF-A0AB38UZC8-F1
#
_cell.length_a   1.000
_cell.length_b   1.000
_cell.length_c   1.000
_cell.angle_alpha   90.00
_cell.angle_beta   90.00
_cell.angle_gamma   90.00
#
_symmetry.space_group_name_H-M   'P 1'
#
loop_
_entity.id
_entity.type
_entity.pdbx_description
1 polymer ?
#
loop_
_entity_poly.entity_id
_entity_poly.type
_entity_poly.pdbx_seq_one_letter_code
_entity_poly.pdbx_strand_id
1 'polypeptide(L)'
;MSTLPTGTVTLLLADVEGSTHLWETQPEQTAAAIVQLDRTLAGLIADHDAVRPVEQGEGDSFVIAFNRASDALGCALAPQRDPLAPLRLTSGVQLAQEAARHSHAPATPSPNVY
;
A
#
# COMPACT_ATOMS: atom_id res chain seq x y z
N MET A 1 11.91 4.83 -10.58
CA MET A 1 10.78 4.24 -11.33
C MET A 1 10.32 3.04 -10.52
N SER A 2 9.19 3.14 -9.81
CA SER A 2 8.64 2.00 -9.05
C SER A 2 7.81 1.15 -10.02
N THR A 3 8.38 0.05 -10.50
CA THR A 3 7.66 -0.94 -11.29
C THR A 3 6.69 -1.69 -10.39
N LEU A 4 5.39 -1.61 -10.68
CA LEU A 4 4.40 -2.47 -10.03
C LEU A 4 4.66 -3.93 -10.44
N PRO A 5 4.52 -4.88 -9.51
CA PRO A 5 4.70 -6.29 -9.82
C PRO A 5 3.69 -6.76 -10.87
N THR A 6 4.17 -7.36 -11.96
CA THR A 6 3.31 -7.82 -13.06
C THR A 6 2.83 -9.26 -12.79
N GLY A 7 1.52 -9.48 -12.65
CA GLY A 7 0.94 -10.80 -12.39
C GLY A 7 -0.28 -10.81 -11.46
N THR A 8 -0.49 -11.90 -10.72
CA THR A 8 -1.45 -11.89 -9.60
C THR A 8 -0.82 -11.16 -8.43
N VAL A 9 -1.47 -10.11 -7.95
CA VAL A 9 -1.02 -9.27 -6.84
C VAL A 9 -2.05 -9.31 -5.72
N THR A 10 -1.60 -9.27 -4.48
CA THR A 10 -2.49 -9.12 -3.32
C THR A 10 -2.44 -7.69 -2.85
N LEU A 11 -3.59 -7.03 -2.81
CA LEU A 11 -3.71 -5.67 -2.31
C LEU A 11 -4.21 -5.71 -0.88
N LEU A 12 -3.45 -5.10 0.02
CA LEU A 12 -3.89 -4.77 1.37
C LEU A 12 -4.33 -3.31 1.36
N LEU A 13 -5.60 -3.06 1.70
CA LEU A 13 -6.12 -1.74 1.96
C LEU A 13 -6.36 -1.63 3.46
N ALA A 14 -5.88 -0.55 4.06
CA ALA A 14 -6.13 -0.28 5.46
C ALA A 14 -6.36 1.21 5.69
N ASP A 15 -7.18 1.49 6.70
CA ASP A 15 -7.58 2.84 7.09
C ASP A 15 -7.48 3.00 8.61
N VAL A 16 -7.14 4.21 9.05
CA VAL A 16 -7.11 4.57 10.47
C VAL A 16 -8.52 4.92 10.94
N GLU A 17 -9.08 4.08 11.79
CA GLU A 17 -10.42 4.25 12.33
C GLU A 17 -10.53 5.53 13.18
N GLY A 18 -11.47 6.40 12.83
CA GLY A 18 -11.74 7.63 13.56
C GLY A 18 -10.60 8.64 13.51
N SER A 19 -9.75 8.62 12.47
CA SER A 19 -8.55 9.44 12.37
C SER A 19 -8.81 10.94 12.55
N THR A 20 -9.90 11.46 11.98
CA THR A 20 -10.30 12.87 12.13
C THR A 20 -10.44 13.26 13.60
N HIS A 21 -11.17 12.45 14.38
CA HIS A 21 -11.36 12.70 15.81
C HIS A 21 -10.06 12.53 16.60
N LEU A 22 -9.19 11.59 16.21
CA LEU A 22 -7.88 11.42 16.83
C LEU A 22 -6.94 12.61 16.58
N TRP A 23 -6.98 13.18 15.37
CA TRP A 23 -6.24 14.40 15.04
C TRP A 23 -6.78 15.63 15.78
N GLU A 24 -8.09 15.73 15.99
CA GLU A 24 -8.70 16.83 16.74
C GLU A 24 -8.43 16.75 18.25
N THR A 25 -8.50 15.54 18.83
CA THR A 25 -8.43 15.37 20.29
C THR A 25 -7.03 15.09 20.82
N GLN A 26 -6.18 14.43 20.03
CA GLN A 26 -4.86 13.92 20.46
C GLN A 26 -3.79 14.07 19.35
N PRO A 27 -3.60 15.26 18.74
CA PRO A 27 -2.79 15.44 17.53
C PRO A 27 -1.33 14.96 17.67
N GLU A 28 -0.66 15.24 18.78
CA GLU A 28 0.74 14.85 18.98
C GLU A 28 0.91 13.32 19.07
N GLN A 29 -0.04 12.65 19.73
CA GLN A 29 -0.02 11.19 19.92
C GLN A 29 -0.37 10.49 18.61
N THR A 30 -1.34 11.03 17.87
CA THR A 30 -1.70 10.56 16.53
C THR A 30 -0.52 10.70 15.58
N ALA A 31 0.16 11.85 15.54
CA ALA A 31 1.35 12.03 14.71
C ALA A 31 2.47 11.03 15.05
N ALA A 32 2.75 10.81 16.33
CA ALA A 32 3.76 9.85 16.77
C ALA A 32 3.40 8.40 16.37
N ALA A 33 2.13 8.04 16.47
CA ALA A 33 1.64 6.73 16.09
C ALA A 33 1.66 6.52 14.57
N ILE A 34 1.37 7.55 13.76
CA ILE A 34 1.49 7.51 12.29
C ILE A 34 2.96 7.34 11.88
N VAL A 35 3.90 8.03 12.53
CA VAL A 35 5.34 7.82 12.28
C VAL A 35 5.76 6.39 12.62
N GLN A 36 5.24 5.82 13.71
CA GLN A 36 5.51 4.42 14.04
C GLN A 36 4.90 3.46 12.99
N LEU A 37 3.69 3.74 12.52
CA LEU A 37 3.04 2.99 11.45
C LEU A 37 3.90 3.02 10.18
N ASP A 38 4.30 4.19 9.70
CA ASP A 38 5.14 4.33 8.51
C ASP A 38 6.47 3.57 8.63
N ARG A 39 7.10 3.57 9.82
CA ARG A 39 8.31 2.78 10.07
C ARG A 39 8.06 1.27 9.97
N THR A 40 6.97 0.80 10.57
CA THR A 40 6.58 -0.62 10.49
C THR A 40 6.27 -1.01 9.05
N LEU A 41 5.54 -0.17 8.31
CA LEU A 41 5.23 -0.41 6.90
C LEU A 41 6.49 -0.43 6.04
N ALA A 42 7.43 0.49 6.26
CA ALA A 42 8.70 0.50 5.53
C ALA A 42 9.50 -0.79 5.73
N GLY A 43 9.52 -1.34 6.96
CA GLY A 43 10.13 -2.63 7.25
C GLY A 43 9.44 -3.78 6.50
N LEU A 44 8.11 -3.86 6.58
CA LEU A 44 7.33 -4.88 5.90
C LEU A 44 7.44 -4.82 4.37
N ILE A 45 7.49 -3.61 3.82
CA ILE A 45 7.69 -3.39 2.39
C ILE A 45 9.04 -3.94 1.93
N ALA A 46 10.10 -3.67 2.70
CA ALA A 46 11.44 -4.17 2.40
C ALA A 46 11.55 -5.70 2.57
N ASP A 47 10.97 -6.25 3.64
CA ASP A 47 11.05 -7.68 3.96
C ASP A 47 10.28 -8.58 2.98
N HIS A 48 9.23 -8.03 2.35
CA HIS A 48 8.32 -8.77 1.48
C HIS A 48 8.37 -8.36 0.00
N ASP A 49 9.36 -7.54 -0.40
CA ASP A 49 9.44 -6.94 -1.75
C ASP A 49 8.08 -6.33 -2.19
N ALA A 50 7.37 -5.74 -1.23
CA ALA A 50 6.06 -5.15 -1.47
C ALA A 50 6.21 -3.76 -2.10
N VAL A 51 5.12 -3.23 -2.65
CA VAL A 51 5.10 -1.88 -3.22
C VAL A 51 3.93 -1.11 -2.63
N ARG A 52 4.21 0.03 -2.01
CA ARG A 52 3.18 1.03 -1.67
C ARG A 52 2.98 1.94 -2.88
N PRO A 53 1.83 1.90 -3.57
CA PRO A 53 1.54 2.84 -4.64
C PRO A 53 1.59 4.29 -4.14
N VAL A 54 1.89 5.24 -5.04
CA VAL A 54 1.87 6.66 -4.69
C VAL A 54 0.43 7.04 -4.34
N GLU A 55 0.24 7.56 -3.12
CA GLU A 55 -1.07 7.94 -2.61
C GLU A 55 -1.69 9.05 -3.45
N GLN A 56 -2.96 8.87 -3.83
CA GLN A 56 -3.72 9.82 -4.66
C GLN A 56 -4.61 10.72 -3.78
N GLY A 57 -4.15 11.07 -2.57
CA GLY A 57 -4.89 11.93 -1.64
C GLY A 57 -5.86 11.18 -0.71
N GLU A 58 -5.50 9.98 -0.28
CA GLU A 58 -6.36 9.08 0.53
C GLU A 58 -6.41 9.40 2.04
N GLY A 59 -5.77 10.48 2.50
CA GLY A 59 -5.77 10.86 3.92
C GLY A 59 -4.92 9.90 4.75
N ASP A 60 -5.52 9.25 5.75
CA ASP A 60 -4.86 8.27 6.63
C ASP A 60 -5.08 6.81 6.15
N SER A 61 -5.73 6.62 4.99
CA SER A 61 -5.83 5.33 4.30
C SER A 61 -4.58 5.05 3.48
N PHE A 62 -4.20 3.77 3.38
CA PHE A 62 -3.07 3.33 2.57
C PHE A 62 -3.33 2.00 1.85
N VAL A 63 -2.64 1.82 0.73
CA VAL A 63 -2.65 0.59 -0.07
C VAL A 63 -1.24 0.02 -0.18
N ILE A 64 -1.10 -1.30 -0.03
CA ILE A 64 0.17 -2.01 -0.26
C ILE A 64 -0.07 -3.22 -1.15
N ALA A 65 0.74 -3.35 -2.19
CA ALA A 65 0.72 -4.45 -3.13
C ALA A 65 1.80 -5.48 -2.78
N PHE A 66 1.39 -6.73 -2.61
CA PHE A 66 2.26 -7.88 -2.33
C PHE A 66 2.21 -8.88 -3.48
N ASN A 67 3.33 -9.57 -3.72
CA ASN A 67 3.38 -10.69 -4.66
C ASN A 67 2.66 -11.95 -4.12
N ARG A 68 2.50 -12.05 -2.79
CA ARG A 68 1.96 -13.23 -2.11
C ARG A 68 0.87 -12.83 -1.13
N ALA A 69 -0.22 -13.61 -1.13
CA ALA A 69 -1.33 -13.40 -0.21
C ALA A 69 -0.95 -13.62 1.27
N SER A 70 -0.02 -14.52 1.54
CA SER A 70 0.51 -14.77 2.89
C SER A 70 1.13 -13.53 3.51
N ASP A 71 1.82 -12.74 2.69
CA ASP A 71 2.61 -11.60 3.13
C ASP A 71 1.68 -10.42 3.41
N ALA A 72 0.67 -10.23 2.55
CA ALA A 72 -0.42 -9.29 2.79
C ALA A 72 -1.19 -9.61 4.09
N LEU A 73 -1.48 -10.89 4.37
CA LEU A 73 -2.08 -11.29 5.64
C LEU A 73 -1.15 -11.03 6.83
N GLY A 74 0.14 -11.35 6.69
CA GLY A 74 1.14 -11.07 7.72
C GLY A 74 1.19 -9.58 8.09
N CYS A 75 1.19 -8.73 7.06
CA CYS A 75 1.13 -7.28 7.22
C CYS A 75 -0.17 -6.81 7.89
N ALA A 76 -1.33 -7.34 7.48
CA ALA A 76 -2.62 -6.99 8.09
C ALA A 76 -2.70 -7.35 9.59
N LEU A 77 -1.98 -8.40 10.01
CA LEU A 77 -1.96 -8.88 11.39
C LEU A 77 -0.90 -8.20 12.26
N ALA A 78 0.13 -7.58 11.67
CA ALA A 78 1.22 -6.97 12.44
C ALA A 78 0.72 -5.90 13.44
N PRO A 79 -0.16 -4.95 13.05
CA PRO A 79 -0.70 -3.96 13.98
C PRO A 79 -1.63 -4.54 15.06
N GLN A 80 -2.16 -5.75 14.87
CA GLN A 80 -2.94 -6.45 15.90
C GLN A 80 -2.04 -7.08 16.96
N ARG A 81 -0.80 -7.43 16.59
CA ARG A 81 0.19 -8.06 17.47
C ARG A 81 1.05 -7.05 18.22
N ASP A 82 1.33 -5.91 17.59
CA ASP A 82 2.03 -4.78 18.18
C ASP A 82 1.15 -3.51 18.04
N PRO A 83 0.28 -3.24 19.03
CA PRO A 83 -0.72 -2.19 18.92
C PRO A 83 -0.11 -0.78 18.85
N LEU A 84 -0.54 -0.01 17.85
CA LEU A 84 -0.08 1.37 17.60
C LEU A 84 -0.96 2.42 18.29
N ALA A 85 -1.24 2.26 19.59
CA ALA A 85 -2.14 3.16 20.31
C ALA A 85 -1.74 4.64 20.13
N PRO A 86 -2.71 5.56 19.88
CA PRO A 86 -4.16 5.36 19.95
C PRO A 86 -4.80 4.82 18.66
N LEU A 87 -4.02 4.58 17.60
CA LEU A 87 -4.55 4.18 16.30
C LEU A 87 -5.21 2.80 16.38
N ARG A 88 -6.37 2.70 15.73
CA ARG A 88 -7.00 1.44 15.37
C ARG A 88 -7.03 1.37 13.86
N LEU A 89 -6.61 0.24 13.30
CA LEU A 89 -6.64 0.04 11.86
C LEU A 89 -7.80 -0.88 11.51
N THR A 90 -8.58 -0.47 10.52
CA THR A 90 -9.45 -1.39 9.79
C THR A 90 -8.69 -1.88 8.56
N SER A 91 -8.68 -3.19 8.31
CA SER A 91 -7.91 -3.78 7.22
C SER A 91 -8.78 -4.68 6.35
N GLY A 92 -8.74 -4.46 5.03
CA GLY A 92 -9.30 -5.34 4.01
C GLY A 92 -8.20 -5.92 3.14
N VAL A 93 -8.20 -7.25 2.94
CA VAL A 93 -7.30 -7.93 1.99
C VAL A 93 -8.10 -8.31 0.76
N GLN A 94 -7.67 -7.84 -0.41
CA GLN A 94 -8.27 -8.18 -1.69
C GLN A 94 -7.23 -8.81 -2.63
N LEU A 95 -7.58 -9.95 -3.21
CA LEU A 95 -6.82 -10.54 -4.32
C LEU A 95 -7.18 -9.81 -5.60
N ALA A 96 -6.17 -9.29 -6.31
CA ALA A 96 -6.35 -8.65 -7.60
C ALA A 96 -5.46 -9.35 -8.64
N GLN A 97 -5.98 -9.56 -9.85
CA GLN A 97 -5.14 -9.89 -10.98
C GLN A 97 -4.84 -8.59 -11.71
N GLU A 98 -3.58 -8.21 -11.82
CA GLU A 98 -3.21 -7.13 -12.72
C GLU A 98 -3.25 -7.68 -14.15
N ALA A 99 -4.23 -7.24 -14.94
CA ALA A 99 -4.11 -7.35 -16.38
C ALA A 99 -2.96 -6.43 -16.80
N ALA A 100 -1.85 -7.02 -17.25
CA ALA A 100 -0.66 -6.31 -17.71
C ALA A 100 -1.07 -5.09 -18.54
N ARG A 101 -0.79 -3.88 -18.05
CA ARG A 101 -0.89 -2.67 -18.87
C ARG A 101 0.13 -2.84 -19.99
N HIS A 102 -0.34 -3.19 -21.18
CA HIS A 102 0.49 -3.17 -22.38
C HIS A 102 1.00 -1.75 -22.55
N SER A 103 2.30 -1.54 -22.29
CA SER A 103 3.00 -0.36 -22.75
C SER A 103 2.99 -0.41 -24.28
N HIS A 104 2.07 0.30 -24.92
CA HIS A 104 2.12 0.50 -26.36
C HIS A 104 3.32 1.41 -26.65
N ALA A 105 4.45 0.82 -27.03
CA ALA A 105 5.51 1.57 -27.67
C ALA A 105 4.93 2.17 -28.97
N PRO A 106 5.16 3.45 -29.28
CA PRO A 106 4.68 4.02 -30.53
C PRO A 106 5.34 3.25 -31.68
N ALA A 107 4.51 2.65 -32.55
CA ALA A 107 4.98 1.99 -33.75
C ALA A 107 5.78 3.01 -34.59
N THR A 108 7.08 2.78 -34.75
CA THR A 108 7.89 3.50 -35.75
C THR A 108 7.31 3.21 -37.13
N PRO A 109 6.91 4.23 -37.93
CA PRO A 109 6.47 3.97 -39.29
C PRO A 109 7.67 3.51 -40.13
N SER A 110 7.56 2.32 -40.72
CA SER A 110 8.51 1.85 -41.74
C SER A 110 8.56 2.83 -42.91
N PRO A 111 9.74 3.17 -43.46
CA PRO A 111 9.82 4.00 -44.64
C PRO A 111 9.35 3.16 -45.83
N ASN A 112 8.23 3.55 -46.44
CA ASN A 112 7.75 2.90 -47.64
C ASN A 112 8.66 3.33 -48.81
N VAL A 113 9.40 2.37 -49.36
CA VAL A 113 10.10 2.49 -50.64
C VAL A 113 9.35 1.61 -51.64
N TYR A 114 8.50 2.23 -52.46
CA TYR A 114 8.40 2.02 -53.91
C TYR A 114 7.54 3.12 -54.56
#